data_AF-A0A3N0A2N2-F1
#
_entry.id   AF-A0A3N0A2N2-F1
#
_cell.length_a   1.000
_cell.length_b   1.000
_cell.length_c   1.000
_cell.angle_alpha   90.00
_cell.angle_beta   90.00
_cell.angle_gamma   90.00
#
_symmetry.space_group_name_H-M   'P 1'
#
loop_
_entity.id
_entity.type
_entity.pdbx_description
1 polymer ?
#
loop_
_entity_poly.entity_id
_entity_poly.type
_entity_poly.pdbx_seq_one_letter_code
_entity_poly.pdbx_strand_id
1 'polypeptide(L)'
;MSEPEEKIQDEAVEENPGLNKAMDTYRKIVEKKGGDLLGEKEQEDLDKKLKEIEDREVVEKVTEHEPVEIPCEKNKITIGPPTLTRFEKARIMGARALQLSQGAPPFIPIPKGARISLDISMEELEQRVIPITIRRVLPNGDYQNIPIEYAEK
;
A
#
# COMPACT_ATOMS: atom_id res chain seq x y z
N MET A 1 40.86 -26.93 25.56
CA MET A 1 40.29 -25.73 24.94
C MET A 1 38.90 -25.57 25.54
N SER A 2 38.84 -24.88 26.68
CA SER A 2 37.63 -24.53 27.40
C SER A 2 37.06 -23.26 26.76
N GLU A 3 35.88 -23.37 26.16
CA GLU A 3 35.14 -22.22 25.63
C GLU A 3 34.63 -21.38 26.81
N PRO A 4 34.75 -20.04 26.76
CA PRO A 4 34.39 -19.17 27.87
C PRO A 4 32.88 -18.90 27.87
N GLU A 5 32.29 -18.97 29.06
CA GLU A 5 30.91 -18.59 29.35
C GLU A 5 30.65 -17.12 28.94
N GLU A 6 29.71 -16.90 28.02
CA GLU A 6 29.23 -15.57 27.68
C GLU A 6 28.38 -15.02 28.85
N LYS A 7 28.86 -13.91 29.40
CA LYS A 7 28.21 -13.13 30.44
C LYS A 7 26.88 -12.57 29.92
N ILE A 8 25.80 -12.89 30.62
CA ILE A 8 24.52 -12.21 30.54
C ILE A 8 24.77 -10.73 30.88
N GLN A 9 24.69 -9.86 29.88
CA GLN A 9 24.74 -8.41 30.08
C GLN A 9 23.32 -7.94 30.38
N ASP A 10 23.17 -7.22 31.50
CA ASP A 10 21.95 -6.53 31.91
C ASP A 10 21.39 -5.69 30.74
N GLU A 11 20.30 -6.13 30.13
CA GLU A 11 19.56 -5.36 29.13
C GLU A 11 18.85 -4.21 29.85
N ALA A 12 19.41 -3.02 29.70
CA ALA A 12 18.78 -1.78 30.10
C ALA A 12 17.39 -1.71 29.44
N VAL A 13 16.35 -1.63 30.28
CA VAL A 13 14.95 -1.44 29.87
C VAL A 13 14.88 -0.20 28.98
N GLU A 14 14.77 -0.42 27.67
CA GLU A 14 14.61 0.64 26.69
C GLU A 14 13.24 1.30 26.95
N GLU A 15 13.25 2.53 27.45
CA GLU A 15 12.02 3.29 27.73
C GLU A 15 11.23 3.51 26.44
N ASN A 16 10.25 2.65 26.17
CA ASN A 16 9.39 2.78 24.99
C ASN A 16 8.49 4.02 25.13
N PRO A 17 8.69 5.09 24.33
CA PRO A 17 7.95 6.35 24.47
C PRO A 17 6.45 6.20 24.18
N GLY A 18 6.05 5.14 23.45
CA GLY A 18 4.66 4.78 23.23
C GLY A 18 3.99 4.15 24.45
N LEU A 19 4.72 3.29 25.17
CA LEU A 19 4.24 2.61 26.38
C LEU A 19 4.00 3.63 27.50
N ASN A 20 4.95 4.53 27.73
CA ASN A 20 4.83 5.60 28.75
C ASN A 20 3.61 6.50 28.49
N LYS A 21 3.36 6.87 27.23
CA LYS A 21 2.16 7.64 26.84
C LYS A 21 0.88 6.85 27.11
N ALA A 22 0.85 5.55 26.83
CA ALA A 22 -0.30 4.70 27.11
C ALA A 22 -0.59 4.63 28.62
N MET A 23 0.43 4.45 29.46
CA MET A 23 0.29 4.44 30.93
C MET A 23 -0.27 5.76 31.47
N ASP A 24 0.28 6.89 31.02
CA ASP A 24 -0.17 8.23 31.44
C ASP A 24 -1.63 8.49 31.05
N THR A 25 -2.03 8.06 29.85
CA THR A 25 -3.43 8.19 29.43
C THR A 25 -4.35 7.31 30.27
N TYR A 26 -3.92 6.10 30.64
CA TYR A 26 -4.69 5.19 31.46
C TYR A 26 -4.92 5.75 32.87
N ARG A 27 -3.87 6.31 33.49
CA ARG A 27 -3.96 7.02 34.78
C ARG A 27 -4.98 8.17 34.72
N LYS A 28 -4.88 9.04 33.71
CA LYS A 28 -5.80 10.18 33.53
C LYS A 28 -7.25 9.76 33.31
N ILE A 29 -7.51 8.65 32.61
CA ILE A 29 -8.86 8.14 32.36
C ILE A 29 -9.51 7.66 33.67
N VAL A 30 -8.72 7.07 34.57
CA VAL A 30 -9.25 6.53 35.83
C VAL A 30 -9.46 7.63 36.87
N GLU A 31 -8.54 8.57 36.98
CA GLU A 31 -8.71 9.79 37.79
C GLU A 31 -9.98 10.55 37.38
N LYS A 32 -10.24 10.66 36.07
CA LYS A 32 -11.44 11.33 35.53
C LYS A 32 -12.75 10.57 35.78
N LYS A 33 -12.70 9.24 35.96
CA LYS A 33 -13.90 8.40 36.22
C LYS A 33 -14.21 8.24 37.71
N GLY A 34 -13.21 8.31 38.60
CA GLY A 34 -13.37 8.10 40.05
C GLY A 34 -13.61 9.38 40.87
N GLY A 35 -13.31 10.56 40.34
CA GLY A 35 -13.22 11.77 41.17
C GLY A 35 -11.96 11.78 42.04
N ASP A 36 -11.60 12.94 42.61
CA ASP A 36 -10.29 13.26 43.21
C ASP A 36 -9.83 12.38 44.41
N LEU A 37 -10.59 11.34 44.79
CA LEU A 37 -10.33 10.49 45.95
C LEU A 37 -10.56 9.01 45.59
N LEU A 38 -9.60 8.40 44.91
CA LEU A 38 -9.54 6.95 44.73
C LEU A 38 -9.28 6.30 46.10
N GLY A 39 -10.06 5.28 46.46
CA GLY A 39 -9.81 4.51 47.67
C GLY A 39 -8.51 3.70 47.55
N GLU A 40 -7.85 3.35 48.67
CA GLU A 40 -6.59 2.57 48.68
C GLU A 40 -6.67 1.30 47.80
N LYS A 41 -7.83 0.64 47.77
CA LYS A 41 -8.09 -0.55 46.95
C LYS A 41 -8.11 -0.28 45.45
N GLU A 42 -8.66 0.86 45.03
CA GLU A 42 -8.73 1.23 43.62
C GLU A 42 -7.35 1.62 43.10
N GLN A 43 -6.50 2.19 43.96
CA GLN A 43 -5.11 2.50 43.65
C GLN A 43 -4.27 1.21 43.49
N GLU A 44 -4.44 0.23 44.37
CA GLU A 44 -3.78 -1.08 44.25
C GLU A 44 -4.19 -1.83 42.98
N ASP A 45 -5.49 -1.79 42.62
CA ASP A 45 -6.01 -2.39 41.40
C ASP A 45 -5.49 -1.69 40.13
N LEU A 46 -5.21 -0.38 40.21
CA LEU A 46 -4.62 0.39 39.12
C LEU A 46 -3.15 0.06 38.92
N ASP A 47 -2.38 0.03 39.99
CA ASP A 47 -0.95 -0.30 39.94
C ASP A 47 -0.73 -1.73 39.46
N LYS A 48 -1.63 -2.65 39.84
CA LYS A 48 -1.62 -4.03 39.35
C LYS A 48 -1.88 -4.09 37.83
N LYS A 49 -2.81 -3.28 37.32
CA LYS A 49 -3.09 -3.20 35.87
C LYS A 49 -1.97 -2.51 35.10
N LEU A 50 -1.32 -1.49 35.67
CA LEU A 50 -0.18 -0.81 35.03
C LEU A 50 0.99 -1.78 34.86
N LYS A 51 1.30 -2.58 35.90
CA LYS A 51 2.32 -3.64 35.82
C LYS A 51 1.97 -4.69 34.76
N GLU A 52 0.70 -5.12 34.69
CA GLU A 52 0.27 -6.05 33.65
C GLU A 52 0.40 -5.48 32.23
N ILE A 53 0.25 -4.16 32.05
CA ILE A 53 0.43 -3.51 30.75
C ILE A 53 1.93 -3.35 30.42
N GLU A 54 2.78 -3.17 31.44
CA GLU A 54 4.24 -3.04 31.31
C GLU A 54 4.88 -4.39 30.94
N ASP A 55 4.40 -5.47 31.56
CA ASP A 55 4.88 -6.83 31.33
C ASP A 55 4.38 -7.44 30.00
N ARG A 56 3.46 -6.79 29.28
CA ARG A 56 2.98 -7.28 27.98
C ARG A 56 4.04 -7.04 26.91
N GLU A 57 4.48 -8.12 26.28
CA GLU A 57 5.32 -8.05 25.09
C GLU A 57 4.63 -7.25 23.97
N VAL A 58 5.30 -6.19 23.50
CA VAL A 58 4.84 -5.41 22.35
C VAL A 58 5.11 -6.23 21.09
N VAL A 59 4.05 -6.86 20.57
CA VAL A 59 4.13 -7.62 19.32
C VAL A 59 4.06 -6.66 18.13
N GLU A 60 5.20 -6.10 17.70
CA GLU A 60 5.32 -5.47 16.38
C GLU A 60 5.43 -6.55 15.30
N LYS A 61 4.31 -7.21 14.98
CA LYS A 61 4.24 -8.02 13.76
C LYS A 61 4.09 -7.09 12.57
N VAL A 62 5.22 -6.66 11.99
CA VAL A 62 5.24 -6.18 10.61
C VAL A 62 4.90 -7.38 9.74
N THR A 63 3.63 -7.57 9.43
CA THR A 63 3.21 -8.59 8.47
C THR A 63 3.76 -8.17 7.11
N GLU A 64 4.80 -8.85 6.64
CA GLU A 64 5.28 -8.71 5.27
C GLU A 64 4.13 -9.10 4.32
N HIS A 65 3.67 -8.14 3.52
CA HIS A 65 2.61 -8.37 2.55
C HIS A 65 3.22 -8.83 1.24
N GLU A 66 2.87 -10.04 0.79
CA GLU A 66 3.23 -10.52 -0.53
C GLU A 66 2.26 -9.93 -1.58
N PRO A 67 2.75 -9.34 -2.67
CA PRO A 67 1.90 -8.79 -3.74
C PRO A 67 0.95 -9.82 -4.35
N VAL A 68 -0.37 -9.60 -4.23
CA VAL A 68 -1.39 -10.47 -4.83
C VAL A 68 -2.04 -9.80 -6.04
N GLU A 69 -2.39 -10.60 -7.06
CA GLU A 69 -3.19 -10.12 -8.18
C GLU A 69 -4.68 -10.07 -7.81
N ILE A 70 -5.27 -8.88 -7.92
CA ILE A 70 -6.70 -8.66 -7.74
C ILE A 70 -7.39 -8.86 -9.10
N PRO A 71 -8.21 -9.92 -9.28
CA PRO A 71 -8.85 -10.18 -10.56
C PRO A 71 -9.89 -9.11 -10.91
N CYS A 72 -10.03 -8.82 -12.21
CA CYS A 72 -11.11 -7.98 -12.73
C CYS A 72 -12.45 -8.74 -12.71
N GLU A 73 -13.19 -8.68 -11.60
CA GLU A 73 -14.51 -9.29 -11.53
C GLU A 73 -15.50 -8.59 -12.46
N LYS A 74 -16.21 -9.36 -13.31
CA LYS A 74 -17.26 -8.88 -14.23
C LYS A 74 -16.80 -7.75 -15.18
N ASN A 75 -15.54 -7.78 -15.62
CA ASN A 75 -14.92 -6.76 -16.48
C ASN A 75 -14.95 -5.35 -15.87
N LYS A 76 -15.05 -5.24 -14.55
CA LYS A 76 -15.00 -3.95 -13.85
C LYS A 76 -13.62 -3.74 -13.24
N ILE A 77 -13.16 -2.50 -13.33
CA ILE A 77 -11.93 -2.04 -12.70
C ILE A 77 -12.22 -1.82 -11.22
N THR A 78 -11.50 -2.54 -10.35
CA THR A 78 -11.60 -2.36 -8.89
C THR A 78 -10.58 -1.37 -8.36
N ILE A 79 -9.39 -1.28 -8.97
CA ILE A 79 -8.33 -0.36 -8.55
C ILE A 79 -8.38 0.93 -9.37
N GLY A 80 -8.74 2.04 -8.70
CA GLY A 80 -8.73 3.38 -9.30
C GLY A 80 -9.97 3.68 -10.17
N PRO A 81 -9.95 4.77 -10.95
CA PRO A 81 -11.09 5.19 -11.76
C PRO A 81 -11.36 4.22 -12.93
N PRO A 82 -12.62 4.06 -13.38
CA PRO A 82 -12.96 3.16 -14.49
C PRO A 82 -12.44 3.67 -15.85
N THR A 83 -12.08 4.95 -15.96
CA THR A 83 -11.51 5.54 -17.17
C THR A 83 -9.98 5.49 -17.17
N LEU A 84 -9.38 5.51 -18.36
CA LEU A 84 -7.93 5.70 -18.52
C LEU A 84 -7.51 7.09 -18.05
N THR A 85 -6.54 7.15 -17.14
CA THR A 85 -5.95 8.41 -16.68
C THR A 85 -5.13 9.07 -17.80
N ARG A 86 -4.93 10.40 -17.69
CA ARG A 86 -4.11 11.14 -18.65
C ARG A 86 -2.68 10.60 -18.75
N PHE A 87 -2.14 10.09 -17.64
CA PHE A 87 -0.80 9.49 -17.57
C PHE A 87 -0.74 8.13 -18.26
N GLU A 88 -1.75 7.27 -18.05
CA GLU A 88 -1.87 5.99 -18.74
C GLU A 88 -2.01 6.19 -20.25
N LYS A 89 -2.89 7.11 -20.68
CA LYS A 89 -3.05 7.45 -22.11
C LYS A 89 -1.71 7.90 -22.72
N ALA A 90 -1.01 8.84 -22.05
CA ALA A 90 0.28 9.35 -22.50
C ALA A 90 1.36 8.24 -22.56
N ARG A 91 1.38 7.33 -21.59
CA ARG A 91 2.34 6.23 -21.56
C ARG A 91 2.10 5.22 -22.68
N ILE A 92 0.84 4.87 -22.93
CA ILE A 92 0.44 3.94 -23.99
C ILE A 92 0.79 4.51 -25.37
N MET A 93 0.39 5.75 -25.66
CA MET A 93 0.68 6.38 -26.96
C MET A 93 2.19 6.52 -27.21
N GLY A 94 2.97 6.82 -26.17
CA GLY A 94 4.42 6.95 -26.27
C GLY A 94 5.12 5.61 -26.53
N ALA A 95 4.74 4.57 -25.79
CA ALA A 95 5.26 3.22 -26.01
C ALA A 95 4.88 2.69 -27.40
N ARG A 96 3.64 2.92 -27.84
CA ARG A 96 3.17 2.49 -29.16
C ARG A 96 3.82 3.28 -30.30
N ALA A 97 3.98 4.58 -30.16
CA ALA A 97 4.72 5.40 -31.13
C ALA A 97 6.17 4.92 -31.29
N LEU A 98 6.82 4.51 -30.19
CA LEU A 98 8.15 3.91 -30.22
C LEU A 98 8.15 2.59 -31.01
N GLN A 99 7.21 1.69 -30.75
CA GLN A 99 7.08 0.43 -31.51
C GLN A 99 6.93 0.69 -33.02
N LEU A 100 6.07 1.64 -33.41
CA LEU A 100 5.87 2.00 -34.81
C LEU A 100 7.14 2.58 -35.43
N SER A 101 7.89 3.40 -34.68
CA SER A 101 9.19 3.93 -35.15
C SER A 101 10.25 2.84 -35.35
N GLN A 102 10.13 1.72 -34.63
CA GLN A 102 10.98 0.53 -34.80
C GLN A 102 10.49 -0.40 -35.93
N GLY A 103 9.49 0.01 -36.71
CA GLY A 103 8.96 -0.76 -37.84
C GLY A 103 7.91 -1.80 -37.46
N ALA A 104 7.34 -1.75 -36.25
CA ALA A 104 6.20 -2.60 -35.91
C ALA A 104 4.99 -2.29 -36.81
N PRO A 105 4.20 -3.29 -37.22
CA PRO A 105 3.03 -3.08 -38.07
C PRO A 105 1.92 -2.32 -37.32
N PRO A 106 1.25 -1.34 -37.96
CA PRO A 106 0.05 -0.71 -37.42
C PRO A 106 -1.14 -1.67 -37.49
N PHE A 107 -2.04 -1.58 -36.52
CA PHE A 107 -3.30 -2.33 -36.46
C PHE A 107 -4.43 -1.67 -37.25
N ILE A 108 -4.27 -0.39 -37.60
CA ILE A 108 -5.20 0.39 -38.42
C ILE A 108 -4.57 0.72 -39.79
N PRO A 109 -5.38 0.99 -40.82
CA PRO A 109 -4.87 1.59 -42.04
C PRO A 109 -4.29 2.98 -41.74
N ILE A 110 -3.12 3.28 -42.33
CA ILE A 110 -2.41 4.55 -42.10
C ILE A 110 -3.29 5.71 -42.60
N PRO A 111 -3.68 6.66 -41.73
CA PRO A 111 -4.47 7.82 -42.14
C PRO A 111 -3.70 8.67 -43.15
N LYS A 112 -4.39 9.25 -44.14
CA LYS A 112 -3.75 10.13 -45.16
C LYS A 112 -3.09 11.38 -44.55
N GLY A 113 -3.51 11.79 -43.35
CA GLY A 113 -2.95 12.94 -42.63
C GLY A 113 -1.85 12.60 -41.63
N ALA A 114 -1.59 11.32 -41.34
CA ALA A 114 -0.60 10.92 -40.37
C ALA A 114 0.81 11.16 -40.91
N ARG A 115 1.61 11.96 -40.20
CA ARG A 115 2.99 12.27 -40.57
C ARG A 115 4.00 11.65 -39.60
N ILE A 116 3.61 11.50 -38.35
CA ILE A 116 4.46 10.95 -37.28
C ILE A 116 3.85 9.68 -36.70
N SER A 117 4.68 8.80 -36.14
CA SER A 117 4.25 7.58 -35.46
C SER A 117 3.27 7.84 -34.31
N LEU A 118 3.31 9.04 -33.71
CA LEU A 118 2.39 9.46 -32.66
C LEU A 118 0.96 9.65 -33.18
N ASP A 119 0.78 10.12 -34.42
CA ASP A 119 -0.55 10.32 -35.00
C ASP A 119 -1.23 8.95 -35.17
N ILE A 120 -0.47 7.96 -35.65
CA ILE A 120 -0.95 6.59 -35.82
C ILE A 120 -1.28 5.98 -34.45
N SER A 121 -0.42 6.16 -33.44
CA SER A 121 -0.68 5.58 -32.11
C SER A 121 -1.87 6.24 -31.40
N MET A 122 -2.14 7.51 -31.66
CA MET A 122 -3.33 8.21 -31.15
C MET A 122 -4.61 7.62 -31.72
N GLU A 123 -4.67 7.42 -33.04
CA GLU A 123 -5.80 6.81 -33.73
C GLU A 123 -6.02 5.34 -33.30
N GLU A 124 -4.93 4.56 -33.15
CA GLU A 124 -5.02 3.18 -32.63
C GLU A 124 -5.55 3.13 -31.19
N LEU A 125 -5.16 4.10 -30.36
CA LEU A 125 -5.62 4.22 -28.98
C LEU A 125 -7.10 4.59 -28.90
N GLU A 126 -7.57 5.49 -29.76
CA GLU A 126 -8.98 5.88 -29.87
C GLU A 126 -9.88 4.71 -30.33
N GLN A 127 -9.38 3.89 -31.25
CA GLN A 127 -10.05 2.67 -31.70
C GLN A 127 -9.87 1.47 -30.75
N ARG A 128 -9.02 1.59 -29.73
CA ARG A 128 -8.70 0.55 -28.73
C ARG A 128 -8.20 -0.77 -29.34
N VAL A 129 -7.50 -0.69 -30.45
CA VAL A 129 -6.96 -1.89 -31.14
C VAL A 129 -5.57 -2.27 -30.65
N ILE A 130 -4.98 -1.49 -29.74
CA ILE A 130 -3.64 -1.75 -29.21
C ILE A 130 -3.73 -2.87 -28.16
N PRO A 131 -3.07 -4.03 -28.35
CA PRO A 131 -3.11 -5.14 -27.41
C PRO A 131 -2.18 -4.88 -26.20
N ILE A 132 -2.62 -4.01 -25.29
CA ILE A 132 -1.89 -3.64 -24.06
C ILE A 132 -2.77 -3.83 -22.83
N THR A 133 -2.14 -4.32 -21.75
CA THR A 133 -2.73 -4.43 -20.42
C THR A 133 -2.02 -3.46 -19.48
N ILE A 134 -2.79 -2.73 -18.68
CA ILE A 134 -2.29 -1.76 -17.71
C ILE A 134 -2.25 -2.43 -16.34
N ARG A 135 -1.09 -2.41 -15.68
CA ARG A 135 -0.97 -2.87 -14.30
C ARG A 135 -1.07 -1.68 -13.35
N ARG A 136 -2.13 -1.62 -12.52
CA ARG A 136 -2.26 -0.67 -11.42
C ARG A 136 -1.81 -1.33 -10.12
N VAL A 137 -0.95 -0.66 -9.36
CA VAL A 137 -0.36 -1.18 -8.11
C VAL A 137 -0.80 -0.32 -6.94
N LEU A 138 -1.23 -0.95 -5.85
CA LEU A 138 -1.59 -0.31 -4.59
C LEU A 138 -0.36 -0.11 -3.70
N PRO A 139 -0.42 0.76 -2.67
CA PRO A 139 0.70 0.99 -1.77
C PRO A 139 1.18 -0.26 -1.00
N ASN A 140 0.29 -1.24 -0.83
CA ASN A 140 0.63 -2.53 -0.23
C ASN A 140 1.35 -3.49 -1.20
N GLY A 141 1.45 -3.16 -2.49
CA GLY A 141 2.05 -4.00 -3.53
C GLY A 141 1.06 -4.81 -4.35
N ASP A 142 -0.20 -4.93 -3.92
CA ASP A 142 -1.23 -5.61 -4.70
C ASP A 142 -1.43 -4.92 -6.04
N TYR A 143 -1.77 -5.70 -7.06
CA TYR A 143 -1.93 -5.16 -8.40
C TYR A 143 -3.13 -5.74 -9.14
N GLN A 144 -3.60 -4.97 -10.12
CA GLN A 144 -4.64 -5.39 -11.03
C GLN A 144 -4.18 -5.18 -12.47
N ASN A 145 -4.31 -6.23 -13.28
CA ASN A 145 -4.06 -6.19 -14.71
C ASN A 145 -5.36 -5.85 -15.45
N ILE A 146 -5.40 -4.66 -16.07
CA ILE A 146 -6.58 -4.08 -16.72
C ILE A 146 -6.35 -4.03 -18.24
N PRO A 147 -7.03 -4.88 -19.03
CA PRO A 147 -7.08 -4.74 -20.48
C PRO A 147 -7.67 -3.39 -20.89
N ILE A 148 -7.13 -2.78 -21.96
CA ILE A 148 -7.59 -1.47 -22.44
C ILE A 148 -9.08 -1.45 -22.83
N GLU A 149 -9.61 -2.61 -23.21
CA GLU A 149 -11.02 -2.81 -23.59
C GLU A 149 -11.97 -2.52 -22.43
N TYR A 150 -11.55 -2.78 -21.19
CA TYR A 150 -12.41 -2.70 -20.01
C TYR A 150 -12.53 -1.28 -19.46
N ALA A 151 -11.63 -0.38 -19.85
CA ALA A 151 -11.71 1.01 -19.42
C ALA A 151 -12.92 1.71 -20.07
N GLU A 152 -13.61 2.57 -19.34
CA GLU A 152 -14.70 3.39 -19.90
C GLU A 152 -14.13 4.53 -20.77
N LYS A 153 -14.96 5.07 -21.69
CA LYS A 153 -14.57 6.16 -22.60
C LYS A 153 -14.54 7.51 -21.88
#